data_AF-A0A961L2N4-F1
#
_entry.id   AF-A0A961L2N4-F1
#
_cell.length_a   1.000
_cell.length_b   1.000
_cell.length_c   1.000
_cell.angle_alpha   90.00
_cell.angle_beta   90.00
_cell.angle_gamma   90.00
#
_symmetry.space_group_name_H-M   'P 1'
#
loop_
_entity.id
_entity.type
_entity.pdbx_description
1 polymer ?
#
loop_
_entity_poly.entity_id
_entity_poly.type
_entity_poly.pdbx_seq_one_letter_code
_entity_poly.pdbx_strand_id
1 'polypeptide(L)'
;MLVALGLEAVFGWPEAIYRRIGHPVTWIGAAITGLEARMNRPGPLRTAAGGVVTVVVTTSVAAAAWVLTQLLPAGWLGMVLSGVLAAPFVAARSLHDHVAAVARRLAENDLVQARQEVAKIVGRKT
;
A
#
# COMPACT_ATOMS: atom_id res chain seq x y z
N MET A 1 -13.59 -2.88 9.39
CA MET A 1 -12.86 -1.60 9.23
C MET A 1 -12.34 -1.06 10.54
N LEU A 2 -13.18 -0.82 11.56
CA LEU A 2 -12.71 -0.36 12.88
C LEU A 2 -11.64 -1.28 13.50
N VAL A 3 -11.82 -2.61 13.40
CA VAL A 3 -10.82 -3.59 13.86
C VAL A 3 -9.48 -3.42 13.12
N ALA A 4 -9.50 -3.25 11.80
CA ALA A 4 -8.28 -3.07 11.01
C ALA A 4 -7.53 -1.79 11.40
N LEU A 5 -8.26 -0.67 11.52
CA LEU A 5 -7.71 0.61 11.96
C LEU A 5 -7.16 0.54 13.38
N GLY A 6 -7.87 -0.11 14.30
CA GLY A 6 -7.41 -0.31 15.67
C GLY A 6 -6.15 -1.18 15.75
N LEU A 7 -6.13 -2.30 15.02
CA LEU A 7 -4.95 -3.18 14.95
C LEU A 7 -3.75 -2.45 14.35
N GLU A 8 -3.94 -1.69 13.28
CA GLU A 8 -2.86 -0.94 12.67
C GLU A 8 -2.35 0.20 13.57
N ALA A 9 -3.25 0.91 14.25
CA ALA A 9 -2.86 1.95 15.20
C ALA A 9 -2.02 1.38 16.36
N VAL A 10 -2.42 0.23 16.90
CA VAL A 10 -1.75 -0.39 18.07
C VAL A 10 -0.47 -1.11 17.66
N PHE A 11 -0.55 -2.03 16.71
CA PHE A 11 0.56 -2.93 16.36
C PHE A 11 1.42 -2.38 15.23
N GLY A 12 0.84 -1.54 14.35
CA GLY A 12 1.48 -1.20 13.09
C GLY A 12 1.78 -2.45 12.25
N TRP A 13 2.67 -2.30 11.26
CA TRP A 13 3.28 -3.44 10.59
C TRP A 13 4.52 -3.90 11.39
N PRO A 14 4.54 -5.11 11.97
CA PRO A 14 5.65 -5.52 12.84
C PRO A 14 6.98 -5.54 12.09
N GLU A 15 8.02 -4.94 12.68
CA GLU A 15 9.35 -4.83 12.06
C GLU A 15 9.97 -6.21 11.74
N ALA A 16 9.67 -7.22 12.55
CA ALA A 16 10.10 -8.60 12.29
C ALA A 16 9.46 -9.20 11.04
N ILE A 17 8.22 -8.82 10.72
CA ILE A 17 7.51 -9.24 9.49
C ILE A 17 8.04 -8.44 8.31
N TYR A 18 8.21 -7.13 8.48
CA TYR A 18 8.83 -6.26 7.46
C TYR A 18 10.19 -6.80 7.00
N ARG A 19 11.07 -7.15 7.94
CA ARG A 19 12.40 -7.68 7.61
C ARG A 19 12.39 -9.03 6.90
N ARG A 20 11.33 -9.84 7.08
CA ARG A 20 11.25 -11.18 6.48
C ARG A 20 10.62 -11.18 5.09
N ILE A 21 9.51 -10.45 4.93
CA ILE A 21 8.71 -10.50 3.70
C ILE A 21 8.49 -9.12 3.08
N GLY A 22 8.78 -8.02 3.78
CA GLY A 22 8.45 -6.66 3.36
C GLY A 22 7.03 -6.27 3.77
N HIS A 23 6.54 -5.13 3.27
CA HIS A 23 5.18 -4.68 3.48
C HIS A 23 4.34 -4.98 2.22
N PRO A 24 3.11 -5.53 2.30
CA PRO A 24 2.31 -5.88 1.13
C PRO A 24 2.14 -4.73 0.13
N VAL A 25 1.98 -3.51 0.63
CA VAL A 25 1.93 -2.28 -0.19
C VAL A 25 3.19 -2.08 -1.05
N THR A 26 4.37 -2.47 -0.57
CA THR A 26 5.61 -2.39 -1.37
C THR A 26 5.63 -3.37 -2.53
N TRP A 27 5.01 -4.55 -2.38
CA TRP A 27 4.88 -5.52 -3.47
C TRP A 27 3.94 -4.99 -4.56
N ILE A 28 2.85 -4.34 -4.16
CA ILE A 28 1.92 -3.67 -5.09
C ILE A 28 2.65 -2.58 -5.88
N GLY A 29 3.43 -1.74 -5.18
CA GLY A 29 4.27 -0.73 -5.83
C GLY A 29 5.23 -1.33 -6.85
N ALA A 30 5.96 -2.40 -6.48
CA ALA A 30 6.89 -3.10 -7.37
C ALA A 30 6.19 -3.72 -8.60
N ALA A 31 5.00 -4.30 -8.41
CA ALA A 31 4.19 -4.84 -9.51
C ALA A 31 3.74 -3.73 -10.46
N ILE A 32 3.29 -2.59 -9.94
CA ILE A 32 2.90 -1.42 -10.74
C ILE A 32 4.11 -0.90 -11.52
N THR A 33 5.26 -0.69 -10.89
CA THR A 33 6.49 -0.24 -11.57
C THR A 33 6.91 -1.21 -12.69
N GLY A 34 6.81 -2.52 -12.44
CA GLY A 34 7.10 -3.54 -13.46
C GLY A 34 6.12 -3.51 -14.64
N LEU A 35 4.83 -3.33 -14.38
CA LEU A 35 3.81 -3.18 -15.42
C LEU A 35 4.00 -1.88 -16.20
N GLU A 36 4.29 -0.78 -15.51
CA GLU A 36 4.55 0.52 -16.13
C GLU A 36 5.75 0.43 -17.07
N ALA A 37 6.89 -0.10 -16.62
CA ALA A 37 8.08 -0.23 -17.45
C ALA A 37 7.86 -1.09 -18.72
N ARG A 38 6.95 -2.07 -18.65
CA ARG A 38 6.65 -2.98 -19.78
C ARG A 38 5.58 -2.44 -20.71
N MET A 39 4.56 -1.78 -20.17
CA MET A 39 3.31 -1.47 -20.87
C MET A 39 3.13 0.03 -21.14
N ASN A 40 3.82 0.91 -20.41
CA ASN A 40 3.77 2.35 -20.60
C ASN A 40 4.72 2.81 -21.72
N ARG A 41 4.64 2.16 -22.89
CA ARG A 41 5.42 2.57 -24.07
C ARG A 41 4.62 3.58 -24.91
N PRO A 42 5.28 4.59 -25.51
CA PRO A 42 4.61 5.56 -26.36
C PRO A 42 3.98 4.86 -27.58
N GLY A 43 2.72 5.17 -27.84
CA GLY A 43 1.95 4.59 -28.95
C GLY A 43 0.45 4.90 -28.84
N PRO A 44 -0.31 4.76 -29.95
CA PRO A 44 -1.73 5.11 -30.00
C PRO A 44 -2.59 4.28 -29.04
N LEU A 45 -2.16 3.05 -28.73
CA LEU A 45 -2.90 2.12 -27.86
C LEU A 45 -2.48 2.20 -26.39
N ARG A 46 -1.54 3.07 -26.01
CA ARG A 46 -0.98 3.14 -24.65
C ARG A 46 -2.07 3.29 -23.59
N THR A 47 -2.95 4.27 -23.76
CA THR A 47 -4.03 4.58 -22.81
C THR A 47 -5.05 3.45 -22.73
N ALA A 48 -5.42 2.86 -23.88
CA ALA A 48 -6.36 1.74 -23.94
C ALA A 48 -5.78 0.50 -23.23
N ALA A 49 -4.52 0.14 -23.51
CA ALA A 49 -3.84 -0.97 -22.86
C ALA A 49 -3.72 -0.78 -21.35
N GLY A 50 -3.33 0.42 -20.89
CA GLY A 50 -3.29 0.75 -19.47
C GLY A 50 -4.67 0.67 -18.80
N GLY A 51 -5.71 1.14 -19.48
CA GLY A 51 -7.10 1.02 -19.01
C GLY A 51 -7.55 -0.43 -18.86
N VAL A 52 -7.31 -1.27 -19.87
CA VAL A 52 -7.66 -2.70 -19.82
C VAL A 52 -6.92 -3.40 -18.67
N VAL A 53 -5.62 -3.17 -18.50
CA VAL A 53 -4.85 -3.73 -17.38
C VAL A 53 -5.43 -3.30 -16.05
N THR A 54 -5.72 -2.01 -15.89
CA THR A 54 -6.30 -1.47 -14.65
C THR A 54 -7.63 -2.14 -14.33
N VAL A 55 -8.52 -2.24 -15.32
CA VAL A 55 -9.82 -2.91 -15.14
C VAL A 55 -9.62 -4.37 -14.76
N VAL A 56 -8.84 -5.12 -15.54
CA VAL A 56 -8.63 -6.57 -15.31
C VAL A 56 -8.01 -6.83 -13.94
N VAL A 57 -6.96 -6.10 -13.56
CA VAL A 57 -6.29 -6.29 -12.26
C VAL A 57 -7.23 -5.93 -11.11
N THR A 58 -7.89 -4.78 -11.19
CA THR A 58 -8.76 -4.31 -10.09
C THR A 58 -9.98 -5.22 -9.92
N THR A 59 -10.64 -5.62 -11.02
CA THR A 59 -11.80 -6.52 -10.94
C THR A 59 -11.40 -7.91 -10.48
N SER A 60 -10.25 -8.43 -10.92
CA SER A 60 -9.77 -9.75 -10.48
C SER A 60 -9.46 -9.76 -8.97
N VAL A 61 -8.79 -8.73 -8.46
CA VAL A 61 -8.49 -8.61 -7.03
C VAL A 61 -9.78 -8.42 -6.22
N ALA A 62 -10.71 -7.58 -6.69
CA ALA A 62 -12.00 -7.38 -6.04
C ALA A 62 -12.84 -8.67 -6.00
N ALA A 63 -12.87 -9.44 -7.11
CA ALA A 63 -13.56 -10.72 -7.16
C ALA A 63 -12.93 -11.75 -6.21
N ALA A 64 -11.60 -11.84 -6.16
CA ALA A 64 -10.90 -12.72 -5.24
C ALA A 64 -11.18 -12.35 -3.77
N ALA A 65 -11.16 -11.06 -3.43
CA ALA A 65 -11.50 -10.58 -2.10
C ALA A 65 -12.96 -10.90 -1.75
N TRP A 66 -13.88 -10.72 -2.71
CA TRP A 66 -15.29 -11.07 -2.52
C TRP A 66 -15.47 -12.56 -2.23
N VAL A 67 -14.88 -13.45 -3.03
CA VAL A 67 -14.90 -14.90 -2.78
C VAL A 67 -14.32 -15.24 -1.41
N LEU A 68 -13.17 -14.65 -1.05
CA LEU A 68 -12.53 -14.87 0.25
C LEU A 68 -13.47 -14.48 1.41
N THR A 69 -14.21 -13.38 1.28
CA THR A 69 -15.18 -12.97 2.31
C THR A 69 -16.36 -13.94 2.46
N GLN A 70 -16.76 -14.64 1.40
CA GLN A 70 -17.79 -15.69 1.49
C GLN A 70 -17.30 -16.94 2.22
N LEU A 71 -15.99 -17.19 2.23
CA LEU A 71 -15.38 -18.33 2.93
C LEU A 71 -15.19 -18.07 4.43
N LEU A 72 -15.34 -16.83 4.89
CA LEU A 72 -15.20 -16.46 6.29
C LEU A 72 -16.49 -16.78 7.08
N PRO A 73 -16.38 -17.19 8.35
CA PRO A 73 -17.53 -17.50 9.17
C PRO A 73 -18.40 -16.26 9.42
N ALA A 74 -19.72 -16.43 9.44
CA ALA A 74 -20.65 -15.34 9.76
C ALA A 74 -20.49 -14.87 11.23
N GLY A 75 -20.78 -13.60 11.49
CA GLY A 75 -20.76 -13.00 12.83
C GLY A 75 -19.45 -12.31 13.19
N TRP A 76 -19.23 -12.12 14.49
CA TRP A 76 -18.12 -11.31 15.03
C TRP A 76 -16.74 -11.88 14.67
N LEU A 77 -16.61 -13.22 14.61
CA LEU A 77 -15.34 -13.87 14.29
C LEU A 77 -14.91 -13.57 12.84
N GLY A 78 -15.83 -13.66 11.87
CA GLY A 78 -15.55 -13.27 10.49
C GLY A 78 -15.22 -11.78 10.36
N MET A 79 -15.85 -10.93 11.15
CA MET A 79 -15.55 -9.49 11.18
C MET A 79 -14.12 -9.21 11.67
N VAL A 80 -13.68 -9.92 12.72
CA VAL A 80 -12.31 -9.80 13.25
C VAL A 80 -11.29 -10.32 12.23
N LEU A 81 -11.51 -11.51 11.67
CA LEU A 81 -10.62 -12.10 10.66
C LEU A 81 -10.50 -11.21 9.41
N SER A 82 -11.63 -10.67 8.92
CA SER A 82 -11.63 -9.70 7.83
C SER A 82 -10.83 -8.44 8.18
N GLY A 83 -10.94 -7.98 9.44
CA GLY A 83 -10.17 -6.85 9.94
C GLY A 83 -8.67 -7.12 9.97
N VAL A 84 -8.26 -8.31 10.44
CA VAL A 84 -6.86 -8.75 10.45
C VAL A 84 -6.30 -8.87 9.03
N LEU A 85 -7.08 -9.42 8.09
CA LEU A 85 -6.68 -9.54 6.69
C LEU A 85 -6.59 -8.17 5.98
N ALA A 86 -7.42 -7.21 6.37
CA ALA A 86 -7.44 -5.86 5.79
C ALA A 86 -6.39 -4.93 6.40
N ALA A 87 -6.00 -5.11 7.66
CA ALA A 87 -5.03 -4.26 8.37
C ALA A 87 -3.71 -3.99 7.61
N PRO A 88 -3.09 -4.97 6.93
CA PRO A 88 -1.87 -4.74 6.14
C PRO A 88 -2.02 -3.75 4.98
N PHE A 89 -3.26 -3.53 4.52
CA PHE A 89 -3.55 -2.71 3.35
C PHE A 89 -3.93 -1.26 3.70
N VAL A 90 -4.25 -0.98 4.97
CA VAL A 90 -4.70 0.37 5.37
C VAL A 90 -3.51 1.33 5.53
N ALA A 91 -2.32 0.83 5.86
CA ALA A 91 -1.00 1.50 5.81
C ALA A 91 -0.93 2.93 6.42
N ALA A 92 -1.89 3.31 7.26
CA ALA A 92 -2.06 4.65 7.81
C ALA A 92 -0.92 5.03 8.76
N ARG A 93 -0.45 4.09 9.59
CA ARG A 93 0.64 4.37 10.54
C ARG A 93 1.97 4.55 9.83
N SER A 94 2.26 3.68 8.87
CA SER A 94 3.47 3.78 8.05
C SER A 94 3.52 5.12 7.32
N LEU A 95 2.40 5.55 6.73
CA LEU A 95 2.32 6.87 6.08
C LEU A 95 2.57 8.01 7.08
N HIS A 96 1.97 7.94 8.27
CA HIS A 96 2.17 8.92 9.32
C HIS A 96 3.65 9.02 9.72
N ASP A 97 4.34 7.89 9.89
CA ASP A 97 5.75 7.85 10.30
C ASP A 97 6.66 8.54 9.26
N HIS A 98 6.40 8.31 7.96
CA HIS A 98 7.13 8.97 6.88
C HIS A 98 6.85 10.49 6.84
N VAL A 99 5.59 10.91 7.00
CA VAL A 99 5.24 12.34 7.02
C VAL A 99 5.82 13.04 8.27
N ALA A 100 5.79 12.38 9.42
CA ALA A 100 6.39 12.90 10.65
C ALA A 100 7.90 13.06 10.52
N ALA A 101 8.58 12.16 9.81
CA ALA A 101 10.01 12.31 9.52
C ALA A 101 10.31 13.57 8.71
N VAL A 102 9.51 13.86 7.67
CA VAL A 102 9.61 15.09 6.88
C VAL A 102 9.39 16.32 7.77
N ALA A 103 8.33 16.31 8.59
CA ALA A 103 7.98 17.42 9.47
C ALA A 103 9.09 17.73 10.50
N ARG A 104 9.72 16.70 11.08
CA ARG A 104 10.87 16.87 12.00
C ARG A 104 12.04 17.57 11.31
N ARG A 105 12.43 17.14 10.12
CA ARG A 105 13.53 17.75 9.36
C ARG A 105 13.26 19.20 8.95
N LEU A 106 12.01 19.51 8.61
CA LEU A 106 11.59 20.88 8.34
C LEU A 106 11.64 21.77 9.59
N ALA A 107 11.25 21.24 10.75
CA ALA A 107 11.35 21.96 12.02
C ALA A 107 12.81 22.24 12.43
N GLU A 108 13.73 21.35 12.04
CA GLU A 108 15.19 21.54 12.19
C GLU A 108 15.79 22.50 11.15
N ASN A 109 14.97 23.08 10.25
CA ASN A 109 15.40 23.92 9.12
C ASN A 109 16.36 23.22 8.13
N ASP A 110 16.38 21.88 8.13
CA ASP A 110 17.21 21.07 7.24
C ASP A 110 16.42 20.68 5.98
N LEU A 111 16.41 21.59 5.00
CA LEU A 111 15.73 21.38 3.72
C LEU A 111 16.35 20.25 2.89
N VAL A 112 17.64 19.97 3.07
CA VAL A 112 18.32 18.92 2.31
C VAL A 112 17.84 17.56 2.79
N GLN A 113 17.86 17.31 4.10
CA GLN A 113 17.34 16.09 4.69
C GLN A 113 15.83 15.95 4.52
N ALA A 114 15.07 17.05 4.62
CA ALA A 114 13.63 17.02 4.37
C ALA A 114 13.29 16.54 2.95
N ARG A 115 14.05 16.99 1.93
CA ARG A 115 13.87 16.52 0.54
C ARG A 115 14.20 15.03 0.38
N GLN A 116 15.22 14.54 1.09
CA GLN A 116 15.56 13.11 1.08
C GLN A 116 14.45 12.27 1.72
N GLU A 117 13.82 12.73 2.81
CA GLU A 117 12.68 12.02 3.41
C GLU A 117 11.45 12.05 2.51
N VAL A 118 11.17 13.17 1.83
CA VAL A 118 10.07 13.24 0.84
C VAL A 118 10.30 12.28 -0.32
N ALA A 119 11.54 12.14 -0.81
CA ALA A 119 11.89 11.23 -1.89
C ALA A 119 11.50 9.77 -1.59
N LYS A 120 11.57 9.34 -0.32
CA LYS A 120 11.13 8.00 0.11
C LYS A 120 9.62 7.79 -0.04
N ILE A 121 8.83 8.85 0.05
CA ILE A 121 7.37 8.81 -0.10
C ILE A 121 6.98 8.80 -1.58
N VAL A 122 7.60 9.67 -2.39
CA VAL A 122 7.20 9.88 -3.79
C VAL A 122 7.91 8.96 -4.80
N GLY A 123 8.86 8.14 -4.35
CA GLY A 123 9.61 7.21 -5.20
C GLY A 123 10.51 7.89 -6.25
N ARG A 124 10.70 9.22 -6.16
CA ARG A 124 11.51 10.00 -7.10
C ARG A 124 12.95 10.10 -6.57
N LYS A 125 13.94 9.78 -7.40
CA LYS A 125 15.35 10.12 -7.11
C LYS A 125 15.48 11.64 -7.22
N THR A 126 15.61 12.34 -6.09
CA THR A 126 15.98 13.76 -6.03
C THR A 126 17.48 13.93 -6.06
#